data_AF-W1Y6V4-F1
#
_entry.id   AF-W1Y6V4-F1
#
_cell.length_a   1.000
_cell.length_b   1.000
_cell.length_c   1.000
_cell.angle_alpha   90.00
_cell.angle_beta   90.00
_cell.angle_gamma   90.00
#
_symmetry.space_group_name_H-M   'P 1'
#
loop_
_entity.id
_entity.type
_entity.pdbx_description
1 polymer ?
#
loop_
_entity_poly.entity_id
_entity_poly.type
_entity_poly.pdbx_seq_one_letter_code
_entity_poly.pdbx_strand_id
1 'polypeptide(L)' 'MDLRRFITLKTVVEEGSFLRASQKLCCTQSTVTFHIQQLEQEFSVQLFEKIGRR' A
#
# COMPACT_ATOMS: atom_id res chain seq x y z
N MET A 1 6.97 2.76 13.28
CA MET A 1 5.76 1.92 13.38
C MET A 1 4.48 2.74 13.59
N ASP A 2 3.77 3.05 12.50
CA ASP A 2 2.41 3.61 12.52
C ASP A 2 1.39 2.54 12.12
N LEU A 3 0.39 2.27 12.97
CA LEU A 3 -0.66 1.26 12.71
C LEU A 3 -1.41 1.52 11.39
N ARG A 4 -1.52 2.79 10.98
CA ARG A 4 -2.13 3.20 9.71
C ARG A 4 -1.49 2.55 8.48
N ARG A 5 -0.18 2.30 8.50
CA ARG A 5 0.52 1.65 7.38
C ARG A 5 0.09 0.19 7.26
N PHE A 6 -0.07 -0.53 8.37
CA PHE A 6 -0.59 -1.90 8.36
C PHE A 6 -2.06 -1.99 7.92
N ILE A 7 -2.89 -1.02 8.34
CA ILE A 7 -4.26 -0.92 7.83
C ILE A 7 -4.25 -0.69 6.31
N THR A 8 -3.33 0.15 5.83
CA THR A 8 -3.14 0.39 4.39
C THR A 8 -2.78 -0.90 3.66
N LEU A 9 -1.78 -1.64 4.16
CA LEU A 9 -1.37 -2.94 3.62
C LEU A 9 -2.55 -3.92 3.56
N LYS A 10 -3.25 -4.12 4.67
CA LYS A 10 -4.43 -5.00 4.74
C LYS A 10 -5.48 -4.60 3.69
N THR A 11 -5.77 -3.31 3.58
CA THR A 11 -6.78 -2.80 2.63
C THR A 11 -6.35 -3.02 1.18
N VAL A 12 -5.07 -2.82 0.83
CA VAL A 12 -4.57 -3.09 -0.52
C VAL A 12 -4.70 -4.58 -0.87
N VAL A 13 -4.43 -5.48 0.08
CA VAL A 13 -4.59 -6.93 -0.12
C VAL A 13 -6.07 -7.30 -0.30
N GLU A 14 -6.98 -6.74 0.50
CA GLU A 14 -8.42 -7.00 0.38
C GLU A 14 -9.02 -6.47 -0.93
N GLU A 15 -8.63 -5.27 -1.35
CA GLU A 15 -9.17 -4.62 -2.55
C GLU A 15 -8.48 -5.07 -3.85
N GLY A 16 -7.28 -5.66 -3.74
CA GLY A 16 -6.44 -6.06 -4.88
C GLY A 16 -5.95 -4.90 -5.75
N SER A 17 -6.13 -3.65 -5.32
CA SER A 17 -5.77 -2.47 -6.09
C SER A 17 -5.42 -1.29 -5.20
N PHE A 18 -4.29 -0.64 -5.50
CA PHE A 18 -3.84 0.58 -4.82
C PHE A 18 -4.84 1.72 -4.97
N LEU A 19 -5.52 1.82 -6.12
CA LEU A 19 -6.51 2.87 -6.36
C LEU A 19 -7.80 2.61 -5.55
N ARG A 20 -8.28 1.37 -5.52
CA ARG A 20 -9.48 1.03 -4.73
C ARG A 20 -9.23 1.18 -3.24
N ALA A 21 -8.05 0.74 -2.78
CA ALA A 21 -7.65 0.94 -1.39
C ALA A 21 -7.58 2.42 -1.00
N SER A 22 -7.06 3.29 -1.88
CA SER A 22 -7.02 4.72 -1.59
C SER A 22 -8.42 5.34 -1.51
N GLN A 23 -9.33 4.90 -2.38
CA GLN A 23 -10.75 5.32 -2.32
C GLN A 23 -11.41 4.90 -1.00
N LYS A 24 -11.18 3.66 -0.55
CA LYS A 24 -11.74 3.13 0.70
C LYS A 24 -11.16 3.80 1.96
N LEU A 25 -9.89 4.18 1.90
CA LEU A 25 -9.20 4.89 2.98
C LEU A 25 -9.37 6.42 2.90
N CYS A 26 -10.17 6.92 1.96
CA CYS A 26 -10.39 8.35 1.71
C CYS A 26 -9.07 9.14 1.55
N CYS A 27 -8.11 8.58 0.81
CA CYS A 27 -6.81 9.20 0.54
C CYS A 27 -6.40 9.07 -0.93
N THR A 28 -5.26 9.65 -1.30
CA THR A 28 -4.73 9.53 -2.66
C THR A 28 -3.97 8.22 -2.84
N GLN A 29 -3.91 7.72 -4.08
CA GLN A 29 -3.12 6.53 -4.42
C GLN A 29 -1.62 6.70 -4.10
N SER A 30 -1.10 7.93 -4.20
CA SER A 30 0.29 8.24 -3.83
C SER A 30 0.54 8.06 -2.33
N THR A 31 -0.42 8.41 -1.46
CA THR A 31 -0.34 8.15 -0.02
C THR A 31 -0.29 6.65 0.27
N VAL A 32 -1.12 5.85 -0.39
CA VAL A 32 -1.10 4.39 -0.25
C VAL A 32 0.27 3.83 -0.65
N THR A 33 0.77 4.23 -1.82
CA THR A 33 2.10 3.83 -2.31
C THR A 33 3.20 4.17 -1.31
N PHE A 34 3.17 5.39 -0.77
CA PHE A 34 4.14 5.85 0.22
C PHE A 34 4.10 5.02 1.51
N HIS A 35 2.91 4.72 2.04
CA HIS A 35 2.78 3.88 3.23
C HIS A 35 3.34 2.47 3.04
N ILE A 36 3.12 1.88 1.86
CA ILE A 36 3.67 0.57 1.51
C ILE A 36 5.20 0.64 1.43
N GLN A 37 5.75 1.61 0.71
CA GLN A 37 7.21 1.78 0.61
C GLN A 37 7.88 1.98 1.97
N GLN A 38 7.24 2.71 2.88
CA GLN A 38 7.74 2.88 4.24
C GLN A 38 7.75 1.56 5.02
N LEU A 39 6.74 0.70 4.85
CA LEU A 39 6.76 -0.64 5.45
C LEU A 39 7.85 -1.52 4.84
N GLU A 40 7.98 -1.51 3.51
CA GLU A 40 9.00 -2.28 2.81
C GLU A 40 10.41 -1.91 3.29
N GLN A 41 10.67 -0.61 3.48
CA GLN A 41 11.93 -0.12 4.01
C GLN A 41 12.14 -0.49 5.48
N GLU A 42 11.12 -0.34 6.33
CA GLU A 42 11.20 -0.61 7.77
C GLU A 42 11.45 -2.10 8.06
N PHE A 43 10.89 -2.99 7.24
CA PHE A 43 11.05 -4.45 7.37
C PHE A 43 12.11 -5.04 6.43
N SER A 44 12.72 -4.21 5.56
CA SER A 44 13.66 -4.67 4.52
C SER A 44 13.10 -5.81 3.68
N VAL A 45 11.80 -5.75 3.34
CA VAL A 45 11.08 -6.77 2.57
C VAL A 45 10.30 -6.12 1.44
N GLN A 46 10.19 -6.79 0.30
CA GLN A 46 9.24 -6.37 -0.75
C GLN A 46 7.88 -6.98 -0.47
N LEU A 47 6.85 -6.15 -0.35
CA LEU A 47 5.47 -6.55 -0.09
C LEU A 47 4.68 -6.69 -1.39
N PHE A 48 5.01 -5.90 -2.41
CA PHE A 48 4.34 -5.94 -3.71
C PHE A 48 5.33 -5.92 -4.87
N GLU A 49 5.06 -6.73 -5.88
CA GLU A 49 5.80 -6.69 -7.14
C GLU A 49 5.17 -5.69 -8.11
N LYS A 50 6.01 -4.85 -8.74
CA LYS A 50 5.57 -4.01 -9.85
C LYS A 50 5.55 -4.85 -11.12
N ILE A 51 4.37 -5.36 -11.45
CA ILE A 51 4.14 -5.92 -12.78
C ILE A 51 3.96 -4.74 -13.74
N GLY A 52 4.97 -4.51 -14.59
CA GLY A 52 4.90 -3.46 -15.61
C GLY A 52 3.65 -3.62 -16.49
N ARG A 53 2.98 -2.50 -16.79
CA ARG A 53 1.94 -2.49 -17.83
C ARG A 53 2.63 -2.81 -19.17
N ARG A 54 2.22 -3.90 -19.82
CA ARG A 54 2.33 -3.99 -21.27
C ARG A 54 1.40 -2.97 -21.90
#